data_AF-A0A1H1Y3A5-F1
#
_entry.id   AF-A0A1H1Y3A5-F1
#
_cell.length_a   1.000
_cell.length_b   1.000
_cell.length_c   1.000
_cell.angle_alpha   90.00
_cell.angle_beta   90.00
_cell.angle_gamma   90.00
#
_symmetry.space_group_name_H-M   'P 1'
#
loop_
_entity.id
_entity.type
_entity.pdbx_description
1 polymer ?
#
loop_
_entity_poly.entity_id
_entity_poly.type
_entity_poly.pdbx_seq_one_letter_code
_entity_poly.pdbx_strand_id
1 'polypeptide(L)'
;MKVLVATSKKQGSRPSDVMEGVEGELVFLVEPCPDSRRFPYGPCDCAITFRGCFSDRVTSTAMVRDLDDVGFGDLVLALAVAHHGPALNGCSCDFDPVEQAGRLVAIAAPLREGLVVERCVDHVRVRR
;
A
#
# COMPACT_ATOMS: atom_id res chain seq x y z
N MET A 1 -6.18 5.23 -15.17
CA MET A 1 -6.13 3.85 -14.62
C MET A 1 -6.25 3.93 -13.11
N LYS A 2 -6.87 2.92 -12.47
CA LYS A 2 -7.07 2.95 -11.01
C LYS A 2 -5.85 2.45 -10.24
N VAL A 3 -5.46 3.23 -9.24
CA VAL A 3 -4.35 2.96 -8.32
C VAL A 3 -4.78 3.17 -6.86
N LEU A 4 -3.92 2.75 -5.94
CA LEU A 4 -4.06 3.04 -4.52
C LEU A 4 -3.10 4.16 -4.12
N VAL A 5 -3.61 5.14 -3.38
CA VAL A 5 -2.81 6.22 -2.80
C VAL A 5 -3.00 6.30 -1.29
N ALA A 6 -1.99 6.75 -0.57
CA ALA A 6 -2.06 6.96 0.87
C ALA A 6 -3.15 7.98 1.22
N THR A 7 -3.89 7.72 2.30
CA THR A 7 -4.90 8.64 2.80
C THR A 7 -5.03 8.60 4.32
N SER A 8 -5.30 9.76 4.91
CA SER A 8 -5.72 9.95 6.30
C SER A 8 -7.22 9.74 6.51
N LYS A 9 -8.01 9.58 5.43
CA LYS A 9 -9.46 9.36 5.55
C LYS A 9 -9.76 8.06 6.27
N LYS A 10 -10.72 8.13 7.21
CA LYS A 10 -11.20 7.03 8.07
C LYS A 10 -10.16 6.49 9.08
N GLN A 11 -9.04 7.18 9.24
CA GLN A 11 -8.09 6.90 10.30
C GLN A 11 -8.57 7.41 11.67
N GLY A 12 -7.97 6.87 12.73
CA GLY A 12 -8.31 7.15 14.13
C GLY A 12 -9.58 6.43 14.62
N SER A 13 -10.21 5.61 13.77
CA SER A 13 -11.37 4.80 14.16
C SER A 13 -10.96 3.49 14.83
N ARG A 14 -9.69 3.08 14.65
CA ARG A 14 -9.09 1.95 15.37
C ARG A 14 -7.77 2.39 16.03
N PRO A 15 -7.42 1.82 17.20
CA PRO A 15 -6.13 2.08 17.84
C PRO A 15 -4.92 1.70 16.98
N SER A 16 -5.11 0.79 16.01
CA SER A 16 -4.08 0.35 15.07
C SER A 16 -4.01 1.18 13.79
N ASP A 17 -4.75 2.28 13.69
CA ASP A 17 -4.65 3.16 12.52
C ASP A 17 -3.35 3.97 12.58
N VAL A 18 -2.66 4.09 11.44
CA VAL A 18 -1.37 4.78 11.31
C VAL A 18 -1.41 5.66 10.06
N MET A 19 -1.03 6.93 10.18
CA MET A 19 -0.79 7.85 9.06
C MET A 19 0.55 8.55 9.27
N GLU A 20 1.61 7.93 8.75
CA GLU A 20 2.92 8.58 8.65
C GLU A 20 3.22 9.02 7.21
N GLY A 21 2.57 8.35 6.24
CA GLY A 21 2.65 8.61 4.80
C GLY A 21 2.23 10.01 4.35
N VAL A 22 2.53 10.34 3.10
CA VAL A 22 2.13 11.59 2.48
C VAL A 22 0.76 11.40 1.81
N GLU A 23 -0.22 12.25 2.12
CA GLU A 23 -1.56 12.17 1.52
C GLU A 23 -1.47 12.22 -0.02
N GLY A 24 -2.11 11.26 -0.70
CA GLY A 24 -2.13 11.17 -2.16
C GLY A 24 -0.91 10.48 -2.79
N GLU A 25 0.07 10.07 -2.00
CA GLU A 25 1.24 9.33 -2.48
C GLU A 25 0.87 7.92 -2.97
N LEU A 26 1.47 7.45 -4.07
CA LEU A 26 1.33 6.05 -4.50
C LEU A 26 1.80 5.10 -3.40
N VAL A 27 1.04 4.02 -3.17
CA VAL A 27 1.39 3.02 -2.17
C VAL A 27 1.49 1.62 -2.75
N PHE A 28 2.29 0.78 -2.07
CA PHE A 28 2.46 -0.63 -2.38
C PHE A 28 2.32 -1.51 -1.13
N LEU A 29 2.29 -2.83 -1.37
CA LEU A 29 2.16 -3.83 -0.33
C LEU A 29 3.50 -4.49 -0.04
N VAL A 30 3.98 -4.36 1.18
CA VAL A 30 5.09 -5.19 1.68
C VAL A 30 4.55 -6.56 2.08
N GLU A 31 5.32 -7.60 1.81
CA GLU A 31 4.97 -8.96 2.20
C GLU A 31 4.99 -9.08 3.74
N PRO A 32 3.90 -9.55 4.39
CA PRO A 32 3.85 -9.55 5.85
C PRO A 32 4.85 -10.55 6.43
N CYS A 33 5.63 -10.12 7.42
CA CYS A 33 6.57 -11.00 8.12
C CYS A 33 5.82 -12.11 8.90
N PRO A 34 6.48 -13.23 9.25
CA PRO A 34 5.82 -14.33 9.99
C PRO A 34 5.12 -13.88 11.27
N ASP A 35 5.69 -12.92 12.00
CA ASP A 35 5.10 -12.39 13.23
C ASP A 35 3.82 -11.62 12.97
N SER A 36 3.82 -10.72 11.99
CA SER A 36 2.64 -9.95 11.61
C SER A 36 1.59 -10.83 10.92
N ARG A 37 1.98 -11.91 10.21
CA ARG A 37 1.04 -12.93 9.72
C ARG A 37 0.31 -13.62 10.87
N ARG A 38 1.03 -13.98 11.94
CA ARG A 38 0.46 -14.65 13.12
C ARG A 38 -0.35 -13.68 14.00
N PHE A 39 0.10 -12.44 14.11
CA PHE A 39 -0.50 -11.40 14.93
C PHE A 39 -0.59 -10.07 14.14
N PRO A 40 -1.61 -9.90 13.28
CA PRO A 40 -1.70 -8.75 12.38
C PRO A 40 -1.76 -7.38 13.04
N TYR A 41 -2.23 -7.33 14.29
CA TYR A 41 -2.31 -6.13 15.11
C TYR A 41 -1.27 -6.12 16.24
N GLY A 42 -0.19 -6.90 16.08
CA GLY A 42 0.92 -6.95 17.02
C GLY A 42 1.89 -5.77 16.86
N PRO A 43 3.11 -5.89 17.42
CA PRO A 43 4.11 -4.82 17.38
C PRO A 43 4.62 -4.46 15.98
N CYS A 44 4.55 -5.41 15.03
CA CYS A 44 4.92 -5.17 13.64
C CYS A 44 3.64 -4.99 12.80
N ASP A 45 3.52 -3.84 12.16
CA ASP A 45 2.33 -3.36 11.46
C ASP A 45 2.27 -3.74 9.96
N CYS A 46 3.29 -4.42 9.44
CA CYS A 46 3.40 -4.71 8.00
C CYS A 46 2.22 -5.51 7.40
N ALA A 47 1.46 -6.27 8.22
CA ALA A 47 0.25 -6.95 7.76
C ALA A 47 -0.95 -6.01 7.56
N ILE A 48 -0.96 -4.82 8.15
CA ILE A 48 -2.11 -3.90 8.11
C ILE A 48 -1.82 -2.60 7.38
N THR A 49 -0.55 -2.35 7.01
CA THR A 49 -0.13 -1.12 6.37
C THR A 49 0.12 -1.26 4.87
N PHE A 50 0.00 -0.12 4.20
CA PHE A 50 0.49 0.19 2.87
C PHE A 50 1.74 1.06 3.02
N ARG A 51 2.72 0.92 2.13
CA ARG A 51 3.98 1.69 2.16
C ARG A 51 4.01 2.70 1.01
N GLY A 52 4.41 3.93 1.29
CA GLY A 52 4.57 4.98 0.30
C GLY A 52 5.77 4.71 -0.62
N CYS A 53 5.60 4.92 -1.92
CA CYS A 53 6.65 4.65 -2.92
C CYS A 53 7.87 5.60 -2.79
N PHE A 54 7.69 6.81 -2.26
CA PHE A 54 8.72 7.85 -2.23
C PHE A 54 9.13 8.23 -0.81
N SER A 55 8.18 8.28 0.11
CA SER A 55 8.43 8.64 1.51
C SER A 55 8.94 7.47 2.34
N ASP A 56 8.71 6.24 1.87
CA ASP A 56 8.92 4.98 2.60
C ASP A 56 8.10 4.85 3.90
N ARG A 57 7.21 5.82 4.16
CA ARG A 57 6.36 5.82 5.35
C ARG A 57 5.12 4.98 5.14
N VAL A 58 4.48 4.60 6.23
CA VAL A 58 3.34 3.69 6.23
C VAL A 58 2.02 4.40 6.47
N THR A 59 0.96 3.78 5.97
CA THR A 59 -0.43 4.15 6.27
C THR A 59 -1.30 2.91 6.40
N SER A 60 -2.28 2.90 7.32
CA SER A 60 -3.24 1.79 7.46
C SER A 60 -4.41 1.84 6.47
N THR A 61 -4.56 2.96 5.75
CA THR A 61 -5.63 3.16 4.76
C THR A 61 -5.10 3.72 3.45
N ALA A 62 -5.66 3.22 2.35
CA ALA A 62 -5.41 3.74 1.01
C ALA A 62 -6.72 4.11 0.32
N MET A 63 -6.68 5.09 -0.57
CA MET A 63 -7.81 5.53 -1.37
C MET A 63 -7.62 5.12 -2.83
N VAL A 64 -8.70 4.70 -3.46
CA VAL A 64 -8.72 4.42 -4.90
C VAL A 64 -8.74 5.75 -5.65
N ARG A 65 -7.78 5.94 -6.55
CA ARG A 65 -7.71 7.08 -7.48
C ARG A 65 -7.68 6.59 -8.91
N ASP A 66 -8.43 7.26 -9.78
CA ASP A 66 -8.31 7.07 -11.22
C ASP A 66 -7.40 8.16 -11.77
N LEU A 67 -6.28 7.76 -12.35
CA LEU A 67 -5.27 8.65 -12.91
C LEU A 67 -5.21 8.43 -14.42
N ASP A 68 -5.82 9.33 -15.19
CA ASP A 68 -5.94 9.18 -16.64
C ASP A 68 -4.57 9.26 -17.35
N ASP A 69 -3.64 10.05 -16.79
CA ASP A 69 -2.29 10.27 -17.33
C ASP A 69 -1.24 9.28 -16.82
N VAL A 70 -1.63 8.30 -15.98
CA VAL A 70 -0.71 7.30 -15.42
C VAL A 70 -1.02 5.93 -16.00
N GLY A 71 -0.06 5.38 -16.74
CA GLY A 71 -0.12 4.04 -17.30
C GLY A 71 0.46 2.97 -16.38
N PHE A 72 0.28 1.71 -16.78
CA PHE A 72 0.84 0.57 -16.06
C PHE A 72 2.38 0.64 -15.97
N GLY A 73 3.04 1.06 -17.05
CA GLY A 73 4.50 1.21 -17.09
C GLY A 73 5.02 2.26 -16.11
N ASP A 74 4.28 3.36 -15.91
CA ASP A 74 4.64 4.42 -14.95
C ASP A 74 4.56 3.91 -13.51
N LEU A 75 3.54 3.09 -13.21
CA LEU A 75 3.42 2.44 -11.90
C LEU A 75 4.56 1.45 -11.66
N VAL A 76 4.90 0.62 -12.64
CA VAL A 76 6.05 -0.31 -12.57
C VAL A 76 7.34 0.46 -12.31
N LEU A 77 7.56 1.56 -13.04
CA LEU A 77 8.75 2.41 -12.86
C LEU A 77 8.78 3.03 -11.47
N ALA A 78 7.66 3.55 -10.95
CA ALA A 78 7.58 4.12 -9.61
C ALA A 78 7.92 3.08 -8.53
N LEU A 79 7.42 1.84 -8.66
CA LEU A 79 7.71 0.74 -7.75
C LEU A 79 9.17 0.28 -7.82
N ALA A 80 9.75 0.22 -9.02
CA ALA A 80 11.17 -0.11 -9.19
C ALA A 80 12.06 0.91 -8.49
N VAL A 81 11.77 2.21 -8.67
CA VAL A 81 12.51 3.29 -7.98
C VAL A 81 12.32 3.22 -6.46
N ALA A 82 11.10 2.97 -5.99
CA ALA A 82 10.80 2.80 -4.57
C ALA A 82 11.62 1.66 -3.94
N HIS A 83 11.73 0.53 -4.63
CA HIS A 83 12.44 -0.65 -4.14
C HIS A 83 13.96 -0.47 -4.10
N HIS A 84 14.54 0.23 -5.08
CA HIS A 84 15.97 0.52 -5.12
C HIS A 84 16.41 1.69 -4.21
N GLY A 85 15.47 2.28 -3.46
CA GLY A 85 15.76 3.33 -2.50
C GLY A 85 16.56 2.86 -1.27
N PRO A 86 17.35 3.73 -0.63
CA PRO A 86 18.24 3.38 0.50
C PRO A 86 17.51 2.97 1.79
N ALA A 87 16.18 2.87 1.79
CA ALA A 87 15.34 2.78 2.98
C ALA A 87 14.70 1.40 3.23
N LEU A 88 14.85 0.42 2.32
CA LEU A 88 14.44 -0.96 2.62
C LEU A 88 15.43 -1.64 3.58
N ASN A 89 15.44 -1.16 4.82
CA ASN A 89 16.15 -1.76 5.92
C ASN A 89 15.55 -3.16 6.20
N GLY A 90 16.20 -4.18 5.66
CA GLY A 90 16.12 -5.55 6.17
C GLY A 90 15.00 -6.45 5.64
N CYS A 91 14.21 -6.05 4.65
CA CYS A 91 13.27 -6.97 4.00
C CYS A 91 13.83 -7.42 2.64
N SER A 92 14.52 -8.57 2.64
CA SER A 92 15.15 -9.19 1.46
C SER A 92 14.16 -10.02 0.62
N CYS A 93 12.88 -9.63 0.56
CA CYS A 93 11.92 -10.35 -0.27
C CYS A 93 12.14 -10.02 -1.75
N ASP A 94 11.98 -11.03 -2.59
CA ASP A 94 11.93 -10.92 -4.05
C ASP A 94 10.82 -9.91 -4.40
N PHE A 95 11.21 -8.68 -4.73
CA PHE A 95 10.29 -7.62 -5.09
C PHE A 95 10.33 -7.50 -6.61
N ASP A 96 9.33 -8.07 -7.28
CA ASP A 96 9.10 -7.85 -8.69
C ASP A 96 8.16 -6.63 -8.87
N PRO A 97 8.64 -5.48 -9.39
CA PRO A 97 7.81 -4.31 -9.61
C PRO A 97 6.63 -4.56 -10.56
N VAL A 98 6.78 -5.48 -11.52
CA VAL A 98 5.72 -5.84 -12.49
C VAL A 98 4.63 -6.64 -11.80
N GLU A 99 5.01 -7.66 -11.01
CA GLU A 99 4.04 -8.45 -10.24
C GLU A 99 3.30 -7.58 -9.22
N GLN A 100 4.02 -6.71 -8.51
CA GLN A 100 3.43 -5.77 -7.55
C GLN A 100 2.47 -4.78 -8.22
N ALA A 101 2.86 -4.18 -9.35
CA ALA A 101 1.95 -3.32 -10.12
C ALA A 101 0.68 -4.08 -10.53
N GLY A 102 0.82 -5.30 -11.04
CA GLY A 102 -0.30 -6.17 -11.41
C GLY A 102 -1.25 -6.43 -10.25
N ARG A 103 -0.70 -6.78 -9.07
CA ARG A 103 -1.47 -7.02 -7.84
C ARG A 103 -2.23 -5.76 -7.41
N LEU A 104 -1.59 -4.60 -7.40
CA LEU A 104 -2.21 -3.34 -6.97
C LEU A 104 -3.32 -2.90 -7.93
N VAL A 105 -3.10 -3.01 -9.24
CA VAL A 105 -4.12 -2.70 -10.25
C VAL A 105 -5.30 -3.67 -10.15
N ALA A 106 -5.06 -4.96 -9.95
CA ALA A 106 -6.12 -5.95 -9.77
C ALA A 106 -6.99 -5.65 -8.53
N ILE A 107 -6.39 -5.15 -7.45
CA ILE A 107 -7.10 -4.71 -6.24
C ILE A 107 -7.93 -3.44 -6.52
N ALA A 108 -7.36 -2.46 -7.21
CA ALA A 108 -7.99 -1.15 -7.42
C ALA A 108 -9.06 -1.14 -8.53
N ALA A 109 -8.87 -1.93 -9.59
CA ALA A 109 -9.72 -1.96 -10.78
C ALA A 109 -11.23 -2.14 -10.51
N PRO A 110 -11.68 -3.10 -9.67
CA PRO A 110 -13.11 -3.30 -9.41
C PRO A 110 -13.73 -2.24 -8.49
N LEU A 111 -12.91 -1.39 -7.86
CA LEU A 111 -13.36 -0.41 -6.90
C LEU A 111 -13.70 0.92 -7.57
N ARG A 112 -14.66 1.65 -7.01
CA ARG A 112 -14.98 3.02 -7.46
C ARG A 112 -13.92 3.99 -6.92
N GLU A 113 -13.65 5.05 -7.69
CA GLU A 113 -12.80 6.14 -7.21
C GLU A 113 -13.34 6.72 -5.89
N GLY A 114 -12.43 7.11 -4.98
CA GLY A 114 -12.75 7.71 -3.70
C GLY A 114 -13.12 6.70 -2.61
N LEU A 115 -13.25 5.41 -2.93
CA LEU A 115 -13.34 4.38 -1.90
C LEU A 115 -12.03 4.28 -1.12
N VAL A 116 -12.15 4.17 0.20
CA VAL A 116 -11.04 3.91 1.11
C VAL A 116 -10.99 2.41 1.38
N VAL A 117 -9.80 1.83 1.32
CA VAL A 117 -9.51 0.44 1.60
C VAL A 117 -8.59 0.30 2.80
N GLU A 118 -8.69 -0.85 3.44
CA GLU A 118 -7.76 -1.32 4.47
C GLU A 118 -7.22 -2.69 4.09
N ARG A 119 -6.09 -3.05 4.70
CA ARG A 119 -5.46 -4.36 4.54
C ARG A 119 -5.47 -5.12 5.86
N CYS A 120 -5.57 -6.44 5.77
CA CYS A 120 -5.16 -7.35 6.82
C CYS A 120 -4.54 -8.59 6.17
N VAL A 121 -3.24 -8.77 6.37
CA VAL A 121 -2.41 -9.82 5.76
C VAL A 121 -2.55 -9.81 4.24
N ASP A 122 -3.21 -10.79 3.65
CA ASP A 122 -3.34 -10.94 2.19
C ASP A 122 -4.68 -10.38 1.66
N HIS A 123 -5.50 -9.82 2.55
CA HIS A 123 -6.84 -9.33 2.20
C HIS A 123 -6.88 -7.81 2.19
N VAL A 124 -7.28 -7.23 1.06
CA VAL A 124 -7.66 -5.82 0.95
C VAL A 124 -9.18 -5.73 0.84
N ARG A 125 -9.78 -4.86 1.65
CA ARG A 125 -11.24 -4.67 1.69
C ARG A 125 -11.60 -3.20 1.84
N VAL A 126 -12.80 -2.83 1.40
CA VAL A 126 -13.31 -1.47 1.58
C VAL A 126 -13.47 -1.18 3.08
N ARG A 127 -12.84 -0.09 3.54
CA ARG A 127 -12.98 0.43 4.90
C ARG A 127 -14.37 1.04 5.02
N ARG A 128 -15.20 0.48 5.91
CA ARG A 128 -16.55 0.99 6.21
C ARG A 128 -16.47 2.21 7.10
#